data_AF-A0A452G9N0-F1
#
_entry.id   AF-A0A452G9N0-F1
#
_cell.length_a   1.000
_cell.length_b   1.000
_cell.length_c   1.000
_cell.angle_alpha   90.00
_cell.angle_beta   90.00
_cell.angle_gamma   90.00
#
_symmetry.space_group_name_H-M   'P 1'
#
loop_
_entity.id
_entity.type
_entity.pdbx_description
1 polymer ?
#
loop_
_entity_poly.entity_id
_entity_poly.type
_entity_poly.pdbx_seq_one_letter_code
_entity_poly.pdbx_strand_id
1 'polypeptide(L)' 'ITLRKRRMYEEFLSKVSILASLEKWERLTVADALEPVRFEDGEKIVVQGQPGDDFFIITERLQPHAVFPACGPSHL' A
#
# COMPACT_ATOMS: atom_id res chain seq x y z
N ILE A 1 1.85 -19.17 4.91
CA ILE A 1 2.80 -18.02 4.86
C ILE A 1 4.06 -18.39 5.64
N THR A 2 5.26 -18.29 5.06
CA THR A 2 6.53 -18.65 5.72
C THR A 2 6.95 -17.60 6.77
N LEU A 3 7.50 -18.03 7.91
CA LEU A 3 7.87 -17.19 9.07
C LEU A 3 8.70 -15.94 8.70
N ARG A 4 9.54 -16.07 7.67
CA ARG A 4 10.39 -14.99 7.15
C ARG A 4 9.59 -13.84 6.52
N LYS A 5 8.49 -14.13 5.82
CA LYS A 5 7.59 -13.11 5.26
C LYS A 5 6.91 -12.33 6.38
N ARG A 6 6.40 -13.02 7.42
CA ARG A 6 5.72 -12.38 8.56
C ARG A 6 6.59 -11.33 9.25
N ARG A 7 7.86 -11.63 9.51
CA ARG A 7 8.77 -10.68 10.17
C ARG A 7 9.05 -9.44 9.31
N MET A 8 9.22 -9.61 8.00
CA MET A 8 9.39 -8.48 7.08
C MET A 8 8.17 -7.57 7.05
N TYR A 9 6.97 -8.14 6.94
CA TYR A 9 5.73 -7.35 6.94
C TYR A 9 5.46 -6.71 8.31
N GLU A 10 5.74 -7.39 9.42
CA GLU A 10 5.61 -6.81 10.76
C GLU A 10 6.50 -5.57 10.94
N GLU A 11 7.80 -5.69 10.63
CA GLU A 11 8.75 -4.58 10.73
C GLU A 11 8.35 -3.44 9.78
N PHE A 12 7.82 -3.75 8.60
CA PHE A 12 7.35 -2.76 7.63
C PHE A 12 6.08 -2.05 8.09
N LEU A 13 5.04 -2.79 8.49
CA LEU A 13 3.76 -2.25 8.95
C LEU A 13 3.91 -1.42 10.22
N SER A 14 4.88 -1.74 11.08
CA SER A 14 5.21 -0.93 12.25
C SER A 14 5.67 0.50 11.92
N LYS A 15 6.18 0.73 10.70
CA LYS A 15 6.62 2.05 10.23
C LYS A 15 5.49 2.86 9.60
N VAL A 16 4.34 2.23 9.32
CA VAL A 16 3.19 2.90 8.69
C VAL A 16 2.36 3.57 9.79
N SER A 17 2.38 4.90 9.85
CA SER A 17 1.75 5.67 10.93
C SER A 17 0.24 5.45 11.05
N ILE A 18 -0.47 5.19 9.95
CA ILE A 18 -1.92 4.90 9.98
C ILE A 18 -2.24 3.57 10.68
N LEU A 19 -1.27 2.65 10.74
CA LEU A 19 -1.39 1.34 11.40
C LEU A 19 -0.74 1.33 12.80
N ALA A 20 -0.22 2.48 13.27
CA ALA A 20 0.49 2.58 14.54
C ALA A 20 -0.41 2.33 15.76
N SER A 21 -1.72 2.57 15.61
CA SER A 21 -2.73 2.30 16.65
C SER A 21 -3.09 0.82 16.79
N LEU A 22 -2.71 -0.02 15.83
CA LEU A 22 -3.00 -1.45 15.86
C LEU A 22 -2.03 -2.21 16.76
N GLU A 23 -2.55 -3.15 17.54
CA GLU A 23 -1.76 -4.06 18.36
C GLU A 23 -0.95 -5.03 17.50
N LYS A 24 0.03 -5.71 18.12
CA LYS A 24 0.93 -6.64 17.42
C LYS A 24 0.16 -7.73 16.65
N TRP A 25 -0.88 -8.29 17.26
CA TRP A 25 -1.66 -9.37 16.65
C TRP A 25 -2.57 -8.85 15.52
N GLU A 26 -3.13 -7.65 15.65
CA GLU A 26 -3.91 -7.00 14.58
C GLU A 26 -3.03 -6.74 13.36
N ARG A 27 -1.80 -6.25 13.57
CA ARG A 27 -0.82 -6.07 12.50
C ARG A 27 -0.42 -7.39 11.83
N LEU A 28 -0.37 -8.50 12.57
CA LEU A 28 -0.12 -9.82 11.98
C LEU A 28 -1.30 -10.28 11.12
N THR A 29 -2.54 -10.02 11.55
CA THR A 29 -3.73 -10.28 10.73
C THR A 29 -3.71 -9.46 9.44
N VAL A 30 -3.35 -8.17 9.52
CA VAL A 30 -3.17 -7.32 8.33
C VAL A 30 -2.04 -7.86 7.45
N ALA A 31 -0.89 -8.21 8.02
CA ALA A 31 0.24 -8.78 7.29
C ALA A 31 -0.14 -10.07 6.53
N ASP A 32 -0.99 -10.90 7.12
CA ASP A 32 -1.47 -12.13 6.50
C ASP A 32 -2.55 -11.87 5.42
N ALA A 33 -3.31 -10.78 5.54
CA ALA A 33 -4.34 -10.37 4.57
C ALA A 33 -3.78 -9.56 3.38
N LEU A 34 -2.54 -9.06 3.47
CA LEU A 34 -1.91 -8.29 2.39
C LEU A 34 -1.57 -9.18 1.20
N GLU A 35 -2.08 -8.81 0.03
CA GLU A 35 -1.78 -9.47 -1.23
C GLU A 35 -0.78 -8.65 -2.07
N PRO A 36 0.29 -9.27 -2.60
CA PRO A 36 1.21 -8.58 -3.48
C PRO A 36 0.57 -8.36 -4.85
N VAL A 37 0.28 -7.10 -5.17
CA VAL A 37 -0.16 -6.68 -6.51
C VAL A 37 1.00 -5.98 -7.22
N ARG A 38 1.11 -6.24 -8.53
CA ARG A 38 2.04 -5.57 -9.43
C ARG A 38 1.24 -4.75 -10.41
N PHE A 39 1.69 -3.53 -10.65
CA PHE A 39 1.12 -2.61 -11.62
C PHE A 39 2.16 -2.31 -12.69
N GLU A 40 1.70 -2.11 -13.91
CA GLU A 40 2.55 -1.70 -15.01
C GLU A 40 2.78 -0.17 -15.01
N ASP A 41 3.78 0.28 -15.76
CA ASP A 41 4.04 1.71 -15.91
C ASP A 41 2.86 2.40 -16.62
N GLY A 42 2.41 3.52 -16.07
CA GLY A 42 1.26 4.27 -16.57
C GLY A 42 -0.12 3.75 -16.13
N GLU A 43 -0.17 2.67 -15.33
CA GLU A 43 -1.44 2.15 -14.80
C GLU A 43 -1.98 3.03 -13.65
N LYS A 44 -3.27 3.32 -13.68
CA LYS A 44 -3.92 4.13 -12.64
C LYS A 44 -4.30 3.24 -11.45
N ILE A 45 -3.48 3.29 -10.39
CA ILE A 45 -3.69 2.50 -9.15
C ILE A 45 -4.90 3.03 -8.36
N VAL A 46 -5.01 4.35 -8.21
CA VAL A 46 -6.12 5.02 -7.51
C VAL A 46 -6.49 6.29 -8.25
N VAL A 47 -7.79 6.53 -8.42
CA VAL A 47 -8.33 7.70 -9.13
C VAL A 47 -9.14 8.54 -8.15
N GLN A 48 -8.74 9.81 -8.00
CA GLN A 48 -9.45 10.74 -7.13
C GLN A 48 -10.90 10.93 -7.61
N GLY A 49 -11.84 10.91 -6.66
CA GLY A 49 -13.27 11.05 -6.94
C GLY A 49 -13.99 9.75 -7.29
N GLN A 50 -13.26 8.63 -7.42
CA GLN A 50 -13.87 7.30 -7.47
C GLN A 50 -13.99 6.71 -6.05
N PRO A 51 -15.05 5.95 -5.76
CA PRO A 51 -15.10 5.16 -4.54
C PRO A 51 -13.94 4.17 -4.55
N GLY A 52 -13.18 4.15 -3.45
CA GLY A 52 -12.08 3.21 -3.25
C GLY A 52 -12.44 2.29 -2.09
N ASP A 53 -12.45 0.99 -2.35
CA ASP A 53 -12.68 -0.05 -1.35
C ASP A 53 -11.36 -0.70 -0.86
N ASP A 54 -10.25 -0.42 -1.56
CA ASP A 54 -8.95 -1.06 -1.36
C ASP A 54 -7.89 -0.12 -0.78
N PHE A 55 -7.01 -0.69 0.06
CA PHE A 55 -5.87 0.00 0.65
C PHE A 55 -4.54 -0.58 0.13
N PHE A 56 -3.74 0.26 -0.52
CA PHE A 56 -2.45 -0.13 -1.09
C PHE A 56 -1.28 0.42 -0.29
N ILE A 57 -0.28 -0.43 -0.03
CA ILE A 57 0.99 -0.01 0.56
C ILE A 57 2.13 -0.34 -0.41
N ILE A 58 2.95 0.66 -0.72
CA ILE A 58 4.09 0.51 -1.62
C ILE A 58 5.24 -0.15 -0.85
N THR A 59 5.57 -1.39 -1.19
CA THR A 59 6.62 -2.18 -0.50
C THR A 59 7.98 -2.08 -1.20
N GLU A 60 8.00 -2.07 -2.52
CA GLU A 60 9.21 -1.97 -3.34
C GLU A 60 8.92 -1.12 -4.58
N ARG A 61 9.83 -0.21 -4.93
CA ARG A 61 9.76 0.51 -6.20
C ARG A 61 10.48 -0.30 -7.26
N LEU A 62 9.72 -0.94 -8.15
CA LEU A 62 10.30 -1.63 -9.31
C LEU A 62 10.58 -0.69 -10.51
N GLN A 63 10.30 0.62 -10.41
CA GLN A 63 10.52 1.60 -11.50
C GLN A 63 10.87 3.00 -10.96
N PRO A 64 11.67 3.83 -11.68
CA PRO A 64 12.07 5.17 -11.22
C PRO A 64 10.96 6.23 -11.27
N HIS A 65 9.80 5.98 -11.89
CA HIS A 65 8.79 7.01 -12.15
C HIS A 65 7.35 6.52 -12.01
N ALA A 66 6.93 6.10 -10.82
CA ALA A 66 5.49 6.00 -10.53
C ALA A 66 4.89 7.41 -10.52
N VAL A 67 4.36 7.84 -11.67
CA VAL A 67 3.59 9.06 -11.82
C VAL A 67 2.22 8.78 -11.22
N PHE A 68 2.05 9.09 -9.93
CA PHE A 68 0.70 9.35 -9.43
C PHE A 68 0.18 10.53 -10.27
N PRO A 69 -0.91 10.36 -11.04
CA PRO A 69 -1.50 11.50 -11.72
C PRO A 69 -1.96 12.42 -10.59
N ALA A 70 -1.17 13.47 -10.32
CA ALA A 70 -1.62 14.59 -9.54
C ALA A 70 -2.87 15.07 -10.27
N CYS A 71 -4.04 14.86 -9.66
CA CYS A 71 -5.25 15.54 -10.07
C CYS A 71 -4.97 17.02 -9.81
N GLY A 72 -4.39 17.68 -10.81
CA GLY A 72 -4.29 19.13 -10.83
C GLY A 72 -5.72 19.68 -10.76
N PRO A 73 -5.92 20.84 -10.13
CA PRO A 73 -7.24 21.44 -10.08
C PRO A 73 -7.61 21.82 -11.51
N SER A 74 -8.42 20.99 -12.16
CA SER A 74 -9.22 21.40 -13.31
C SER A 74 -10.38 22.22 -12.75
N HIS A 75 -10.07 23.46 -12.36
CA HIS A 75 -11.06 24.50 -12.13
C HIS A 75 -10.69 25.69 -13.01
N LEU A 76 -11.71 26.15 -13.73
CA LEU A 76 -11.80 27.40 -14.49
C LEU A 76 -11.08 28.56 -13.79
#